data_AF-A0A8T3MML1-F1
#
_entry.id   AF-A0A8T3MML1-F1
#
_cell.length_a   1.000
_cell.length_b   1.000
_cell.length_c   1.000
_cell.angle_alpha   90.00
_cell.angle_beta   90.00
_cell.angle_gamma   90.00
#
_symmetry.space_group_name_H-M   'P 1'
#
loop_
_entity.id
_entity.type
_entity.pdbx_description
1 polymer ?
#
loop_
_entity_poly.entity_id
_entity_poly.type
_entity_poly.pdbx_seq_one_letter_code
_entity_poly.pdbx_strand_id
1 'polypeptide(L)'
;DPRTGFPIEASAGLGQLAASVDGRYASANLYRVSPSGGDRQQGLVIVRADDGAVTSYLSSDPQQGTIGDVEWSPRDPLVGHTTALVSGAGPGSVWPTKAVVRDASGRVLVERDGRFAGWSPDGAWLYVSRPAGLYACRVDGSTELRIGTLGVSVATAR
;
A
#
# COMPACT_ATOMS: atom_id res chain seq x y z
N ASP A 1 25.62 -33.57 -15.34
CA ASP A 1 24.17 -33.46 -15.15
C ASP A 1 23.67 -32.31 -16.04
N PRO A 2 22.83 -32.56 -17.05
CA PRO A 2 22.33 -31.53 -17.97
C PRO A 2 21.33 -30.54 -17.33
N ARG A 3 21.07 -30.62 -16.02
CA ARG A 3 20.15 -29.72 -15.29
C ARG A 3 20.77 -28.40 -14.80
N THR A 4 22.03 -28.10 -15.09
CA THR A 4 22.71 -26.89 -14.59
C THR A 4 22.55 -25.65 -15.48
N GLY A 5 21.52 -25.61 -16.33
CA GLY A 5 21.42 -24.64 -17.43
C GLY A 5 20.22 -23.70 -17.41
N PHE A 6 19.38 -23.71 -16.37
CA PHE A 6 18.31 -22.72 -16.31
C PHE A 6 18.88 -21.41 -15.76
N PRO A 7 18.87 -20.31 -16.54
CA PRO A 7 19.16 -19.00 -15.97
C PRO A 7 18.18 -18.79 -14.81
N ILE A 8 18.70 -18.36 -13.66
CA ILE A 8 17.86 -17.87 -12.56
C ILE A 8 17.32 -16.54 -13.09
N GLU A 9 16.20 -16.59 -13.80
CA GLU A 9 15.54 -15.40 -14.34
C GLU A 9 14.89 -14.64 -13.18
N ALA A 10 14.86 -13.32 -13.28
CA ALA A 10 14.11 -12.50 -12.34
C ALA A 10 12.64 -12.92 -12.38
N SER A 11 12.07 -13.29 -11.23
CA SER A 11 10.66 -13.65 -11.16
C SER A 11 9.82 -12.40 -10.91
N ALA A 12 8.74 -12.26 -11.66
CA ALA A 12 7.69 -11.29 -11.41
C ALA A 12 6.45 -12.03 -10.91
N GLY A 13 5.75 -11.44 -9.94
CA GLY A 13 4.55 -12.00 -9.36
C GLY A 13 3.52 -10.94 -9.07
N LEU A 14 2.28 -11.41 -8.91
CA LEU A 14 1.13 -10.62 -8.54
C LEU A 14 0.81 -10.93 -7.07
N GLY A 15 0.87 -9.93 -6.21
CA GLY A 15 0.56 -10.06 -4.79
C GLY A 15 -0.93 -9.89 -4.49
N GLN A 16 -1.56 -8.92 -5.14
CA GLN A 16 -2.98 -8.60 -4.94
C GLN A 16 -3.57 -8.03 -6.22
N LEU A 17 -4.83 -8.36 -6.49
CA LEU A 17 -5.65 -7.76 -7.53
C LEU A 17 -6.99 -7.36 -6.91
N ALA A 18 -7.44 -6.13 -7.15
CA ALA A 18 -8.73 -5.66 -6.64
C ALA A 18 -9.38 -4.68 -7.63
N ALA A 19 -10.70 -4.74 -7.75
CA ALA A 19 -11.46 -3.80 -8.57
C ALA A 19 -11.97 -2.62 -7.74
N SER A 20 -12.11 -1.45 -8.36
CA SER A 20 -12.85 -0.32 -7.78
C SER A 20 -14.33 -0.65 -7.66
N VAL A 21 -15.03 0.01 -6.73
CA VAL A 21 -16.46 -0.23 -6.48
C VAL A 21 -17.35 -0.03 -7.72
N ASP A 22 -16.97 0.89 -8.60
CA ASP A 22 -17.67 1.19 -9.85
C ASP A 22 -17.24 0.29 -11.02
N GLY A 23 -16.29 -0.62 -10.81
CA GLY A 23 -15.75 -1.53 -11.82
C GLY A 23 -14.97 -0.85 -12.95
N ARG A 24 -14.74 0.47 -12.89
CA ARG A 24 -14.03 1.20 -13.95
C ARG A 24 -12.52 1.06 -13.88
N TYR A 25 -12.00 0.67 -12.72
CA TYR A 25 -10.58 0.51 -12.47
C TYR A 25 -10.28 -0.80 -11.77
N ALA A 26 -9.05 -1.28 -11.95
CA ALA A 26 -8.48 -2.33 -11.13
C ALA A 26 -7.09 -1.90 -10.65
N SER A 27 -6.71 -2.39 -9.48
CA SER A 27 -5.36 -2.23 -8.95
C SER A 27 -4.66 -3.59 -8.91
N ALA A 28 -3.38 -3.59 -9.23
CA ALA A 28 -2.51 -4.75 -9.15
C ALA A 28 -1.26 -4.39 -8.35
N ASN A 29 -1.01 -5.12 -7.27
CA ASN A 29 0.25 -5.04 -6.55
C ASN A 29 1.21 -6.06 -7.15
N LEU A 30 2.24 -5.58 -7.83
CA LEU A 30 3.26 -6.35 -8.50
C LEU A 30 4.50 -6.43 -7.61
N TYR A 31 5.20 -7.55 -7.66
CA TYR A 31 6.53 -7.65 -7.07
C TYR A 31 7.48 -8.34 -8.04
N ARG A 32 8.74 -7.91 -7.99
CA ARG A 32 9.85 -8.52 -8.72
C ARG A 32 10.90 -8.94 -7.71
N VAL A 33 11.33 -10.20 -7.79
CA VAL A 33 12.43 -10.73 -6.99
C VAL A 33 13.64 -10.90 -7.89
N SER A 34 14.73 -10.22 -7.54
CA SER A 34 16.00 -10.42 -8.22
C SER A 34 16.52 -11.86 -8.00
N PRO A 35 17.17 -12.47 -9.00
CA PRO A 35 17.79 -13.80 -8.88
C PRO A 35 18.73 -13.95 -7.69
N SER A 36 19.38 -12.87 -7.28
CA SER A 36 20.30 -12.83 -6.13
C SER A 36 19.59 -12.70 -4.77
N GLY A 37 18.25 -12.65 -4.75
CA GLY A 37 17.42 -12.55 -3.54
C GLY A 37 17.49 -11.21 -2.80
N GLY A 38 18.39 -10.31 -3.20
CA GLY A 38 18.69 -9.08 -2.48
C GLY A 38 17.84 -7.87 -2.86
N ASP A 39 17.22 -7.86 -4.05
CA ASP A 39 16.36 -6.75 -4.49
C ASP A 39 14.92 -7.24 -4.68
N ARG A 40 14.01 -6.65 -3.91
CA ARG A 40 12.56 -6.84 -4.02
C ARG A 40 11.95 -5.51 -4.40
N GLN A 41 11.58 -5.38 -5.66
CA GLN A 41 10.81 -4.23 -6.12
C GLN A 41 9.34 -4.58 -6.00
N GLN A 42 8.56 -3.70 -5.39
CA GLN A 42 7.11 -3.74 -5.35
C GLN A 42 6.56 -2.57 -6.16
N GLY A 43 5.36 -2.71 -6.70
CA GLY A 43 4.71 -1.62 -7.39
C GLY A 43 3.20 -1.78 -7.38
N LEU A 44 2.50 -0.68 -7.17
CA LEU A 44 1.06 -0.60 -7.32
C LEU A 44 0.75 0.00 -8.70
N VAL A 45 0.09 -0.77 -9.54
CA VAL A 45 -0.45 -0.30 -10.82
C VAL A 45 -1.95 -0.09 -10.66
N ILE A 46 -2.48 1.00 -11.23
CA ILE A 46 -3.91 1.18 -11.45
C ILE A 46 -4.14 1.16 -12.95
N VAL A 47 -5.08 0.32 -13.39
CA VAL A 47 -5.49 0.18 -14.78
C VAL A 47 -6.96 0.52 -14.94
N ARG A 48 -7.31 1.08 -16.09
CA ARG A 48 -8.70 1.24 -16.50
C ARG A 48 -9.22 -0.11 -17.02
N ALA A 49 -10.43 -0.48 -16.61
CA ALA A 49 -10.98 -1.80 -16.87
C ALA A 49 -11.49 -2.00 -18.32
N ASP A 50 -11.81 -0.90 -19.03
CA ASP A 50 -12.39 -0.96 -20.38
C ASP A 50 -11.35 -1.28 -21.47
N ASP A 51 -10.14 -0.75 -21.35
CA ASP A 51 -9.08 -0.89 -22.34
C ASP A 51 -7.72 -1.32 -21.77
N GLY A 52 -7.65 -1.54 -20.46
CA GLY A 52 -6.43 -2.00 -19.79
C GLY A 52 -5.33 -0.92 -19.68
N ALA A 53 -5.63 0.33 -20.04
CA ALA A 53 -4.62 1.40 -19.98
C ALA A 53 -4.19 1.65 -18.53
N VAL A 54 -2.88 1.74 -18.31
CA VAL A 54 -2.31 2.15 -17.02
C VAL A 54 -2.59 3.62 -16.79
N THR A 55 -3.33 3.94 -15.73
CA THR A 55 -3.64 5.33 -15.33
C THR A 55 -2.73 5.83 -14.22
N SER A 56 -2.13 4.93 -13.45
CA SER A 56 -1.18 5.26 -12.39
C SER A 56 -0.22 4.10 -12.14
N TYR A 57 1.03 4.43 -11.84
CA TYR A 57 2.04 3.48 -11.41
C TYR A 57 2.85 4.07 -10.25
N LEU A 58 2.89 3.36 -9.13
CA LEU A 58 3.70 3.67 -7.97
C LEU A 58 4.71 2.55 -7.77
N SER A 59 6.01 2.85 -7.84
CA SER A 59 7.08 1.89 -7.59
C SER A 59 7.66 2.10 -6.19
N SER A 60 8.00 1.02 -5.49
CA SER A 60 8.93 1.09 -4.38
C SER A 60 10.33 1.36 -4.96
N ASP A 61 10.73 2.62 -5.02
CA ASP A 61 12.16 2.95 -5.12
C ASP A 61 12.84 2.47 -3.83
N PRO A 62 14.10 1.98 -3.85
CA PRO A 62 14.88 1.74 -2.63
C PRO A 62 14.89 2.93 -1.62
N GLN A 63 14.58 4.15 -2.06
CA GLN A 63 14.35 5.30 -1.17
C GLN A 63 12.88 5.55 -0.77
N GLN A 64 11.90 5.04 -1.52
CA GLN A 64 10.47 5.25 -1.30
C GLN A 64 9.79 4.11 -0.50
N GLY A 65 10.48 2.98 -0.35
CA GLY A 65 10.12 1.82 0.47
C GLY A 65 8.81 1.12 0.11
N THR A 66 8.26 0.29 1.00
CA THR A 66 7.28 -0.74 0.60
C THR A 66 5.85 -0.22 0.52
N ILE A 67 5.04 -0.86 -0.35
CA ILE A 67 3.60 -0.58 -0.50
C ILE A 67 2.82 -1.76 0.07
N GLY A 68 1.94 -1.49 1.02
CA GLY A 68 1.09 -2.50 1.67
C GLY A 68 -0.32 -2.01 1.90
N ASP A 69 -1.17 -2.90 2.43
CA ASP A 69 -2.52 -2.58 2.89
C ASP A 69 -3.40 -1.91 1.82
N VAL A 70 -3.26 -2.35 0.57
CA VAL A 70 -3.94 -1.74 -0.56
C VAL A 70 -5.41 -2.11 -0.54
N GLU A 71 -6.28 -1.11 -0.49
CA GLU A 71 -7.73 -1.30 -0.48
C GLU A 71 -8.46 -0.17 -1.21
N TRP A 72 -9.39 -0.53 -2.09
CA TRP A 72 -10.29 0.44 -2.71
C TRP A 72 -11.33 0.94 -1.70
N SER A 73 -11.66 2.23 -1.78
CA SER A 73 -12.79 2.80 -1.04
C SER A 73 -14.08 2.09 -1.47
N PRO A 74 -14.98 1.80 -0.53
CA PRO A 74 -16.26 1.15 -0.83
C PRO A 74 -17.27 2.09 -1.51
N ARG A 75 -16.94 3.36 -1.74
CA ARG A 75 -17.87 4.37 -2.28
C ARG A 75 -17.37 5.05 -3.55
N ASP A 76 -16.10 5.40 -3.59
CA ASP A 76 -15.50 6.21 -4.65
C ASP A 76 -14.28 5.47 -5.24
N PRO A 77 -13.85 5.78 -6.48
CA PRO A 77 -12.66 5.16 -7.10
C PRO A 77 -11.36 5.72 -6.50
N LEU A 78 -11.22 5.55 -5.18
CA LEU A 78 -10.07 5.94 -4.38
C LEU A 78 -9.38 4.68 -3.86
N VAL A 79 -8.05 4.69 -3.78
CA VAL A 79 -7.26 3.60 -3.22
C VAL A 79 -6.49 4.09 -2.00
N GLY A 80 -6.67 3.38 -0.89
CA GLY A 80 -5.93 3.55 0.35
C GLY A 80 -4.78 2.55 0.38
N HIS A 81 -3.62 2.97 0.88
CA HIS A 81 -2.47 2.09 1.07
C HIS A 81 -1.53 2.66 2.13
N THR A 82 -0.66 1.78 2.63
CA THR A 82 0.50 2.16 3.43
C THR A 82 1.72 2.30 2.52
N THR A 83 2.48 3.38 2.69
CA THR A 83 3.84 3.52 2.19
C THR A 83 4.80 3.51 3.38
N ALA A 84 5.73 2.56 3.44
CA ALA A 84 6.80 2.56 4.45
C ALA A 84 8.05 3.21 3.86
N LEU A 85 8.65 4.20 4.52
CA LEU A 85 9.91 4.80 4.08
C LEU A 85 11.09 3.95 4.54
N VAL A 86 12.11 3.77 3.69
CA VAL A 86 13.36 3.13 4.09
C VAL A 86 14.22 4.13 4.87
N SER A 87 14.00 4.24 6.17
CA SER A 87 14.89 4.98 7.07
C SER A 87 15.50 4.08 8.13
N GLY A 88 16.82 3.85 8.01
CA GLY A 88 17.70 3.40 9.09
C GLY A 88 17.30 2.10 9.80
N ALA A 89 17.67 0.97 9.23
CA ALA A 89 17.53 -0.36 9.84
C ALA A 89 18.47 -0.51 11.05
N GLY A 90 18.05 0.02 12.20
CA GLY A 90 18.53 -0.40 13.51
C GLY A 90 17.59 -1.45 14.12
N PRO A 91 18.08 -2.35 14.99
CA PRO A 91 17.21 -3.20 15.79
C PRO A 91 16.22 -2.32 16.59
N GLY A 92 14.91 -2.54 16.41
CA GLY A 92 13.85 -1.75 17.04
C GLY A 92 13.39 -0.51 16.26
N SER A 93 13.88 -0.27 15.04
CA SER A 93 13.44 0.85 14.21
C SER A 93 12.00 0.63 13.73
N VAL A 94 11.09 1.52 14.13
CA VAL A 94 9.74 1.61 13.56
C VAL A 94 9.86 2.39 12.26
N TRP A 95 9.71 1.72 11.13
CA TRP A 95 9.73 2.40 9.82
C TRP A 95 8.67 3.50 9.81
N PRO A 96 9.03 4.75 9.46
CA PRO A 96 8.03 5.78 9.28
C PRO A 96 7.10 5.33 8.16
N THR A 97 5.84 5.10 8.51
CA THR A 97 4.78 4.70 7.58
C THR A 97 3.86 5.88 7.35
N LYS A 98 3.32 5.96 6.14
CA LYS A 98 2.28 6.91 5.78
C LYS A 98 1.08 6.15 5.23
N ALA A 99 -0.10 6.49 5.73
CA ALA A 99 -1.37 6.13 5.13
C ALA A 99 -1.66 7.14 4.02
N VAL A 100 -1.83 6.65 2.81
CA VAL A 100 -1.99 7.47 1.61
C VAL A 100 -3.28 7.08 0.90
N VAL A 101 -4.07 8.09 0.52
CA VAL A 101 -5.25 7.93 -0.34
C VAL A 101 -4.97 8.61 -1.66
N ARG A 102 -5.23 7.90 -2.76
CA ARG A 102 -5.10 8.41 -4.13
C ARG A 102 -6.38 8.19 -4.92
N ASP A 103 -6.62 9.03 -5.92
CA ASP A 103 -7.57 8.71 -6.98
C ASP A 103 -6.94 7.79 -8.04
N ALA A 104 -7.75 7.30 -8.97
CA ALA A 104 -7.30 6.40 -10.04
C ALA A 104 -6.26 7.03 -11.00
N SER A 105 -6.10 8.36 -11.01
CA SER A 105 -5.03 9.03 -11.78
C SER A 105 -3.68 9.06 -11.04
N GLY A 106 -3.66 8.60 -9.77
CA GLY A 106 -2.48 8.60 -8.92
C GLY A 106 -2.31 9.86 -8.08
N ARG A 107 -3.19 10.86 -8.22
CA ARG A 107 -3.15 12.09 -7.43
C ARG A 107 -3.42 11.76 -5.96
N VAL A 108 -2.54 12.23 -5.08
CA VAL A 108 -2.70 12.11 -3.62
C VAL A 108 -3.77 13.07 -3.14
N LEU A 109 -4.75 12.54 -2.41
CA LEU A 109 -5.84 13.29 -1.77
C LEU A 109 -5.57 13.48 -0.28
N VAL A 110 -5.06 12.42 0.37
CA VAL A 110 -4.74 12.41 1.80
C VAL A 110 -3.43 11.70 2.01
N GLU A 111 -2.62 12.27 2.91
CA GLU A 111 -1.42 11.65 3.44
C GLU A 111 -1.39 11.88 4.95
N ARG A 112 -1.20 10.83 5.74
CA ARG A 112 -1.15 10.87 7.20
C ARG A 112 -0.07 9.95 7.72
N ASP A 113 0.61 10.37 8.79
CA ASP A 113 1.57 9.49 9.47
C ASP A 113 0.86 8.29 10.09
N GLY A 114 1.46 7.11 9.95
CA GLY A 114 0.94 5.82 10.41
C GLY A 114 0.62 4.84 9.28
N ARG A 115 0.11 3.67 9.66
CA ARG A 115 -0.29 2.60 8.76
C ARG A 115 -1.76 2.76 8.37
N PHE A 116 -2.09 2.59 7.09
CA PHE A 116 -3.48 2.50 6.65
C PHE A 116 -4.14 1.26 7.26
N ALA A 117 -5.28 1.44 7.91
CA ALA A 117 -5.98 0.40 8.67
C ALA A 117 -7.38 0.07 8.09
N GLY A 118 -7.75 0.67 6.95
CA GLY A 118 -9.00 0.40 6.25
C GLY A 118 -9.88 1.64 6.11
N TRP A 119 -11.06 1.40 5.56
CA TRP A 119 -12.08 2.42 5.26
C TRP A 119 -13.26 2.33 6.24
N SER A 120 -13.94 3.46 6.46
CA SER A 120 -15.31 3.41 6.95
C SER A 120 -16.24 2.85 5.87
N PRO A 121 -17.37 2.19 6.22
CA PRO A 121 -18.30 1.63 5.25
C PRO A 121 -18.90 2.66 4.28
N ASP A 122 -18.98 3.93 4.69
CA ASP A 122 -19.46 5.03 3.84
C ASP A 122 -18.36 5.65 2.96
N GLY A 123 -17.11 5.18 3.06
CA GLY A 123 -15.95 5.69 2.33
C GLY A 123 -15.51 7.11 2.71
N ALA A 124 -16.18 7.77 3.66
CA ALA A 124 -15.90 9.15 4.04
C ALA A 124 -14.71 9.30 4.99
N TRP A 125 -14.28 8.20 5.60
CA TRP A 125 -13.18 8.14 6.54
C TRP A 125 -12.18 7.05 6.18
N LEU A 126 -10.91 7.34 6.41
CA LEU A 126 -9.86 6.34 6.50
C LEU A 126 -9.47 6.13 7.96
N TYR A 127 -9.13 4.90 8.31
CA TYR A 127 -8.56 4.57 9.60
C TYR A 127 -7.04 4.48 9.50
N VAL A 128 -6.36 5.09 10.46
CA VAL A 128 -4.89 5.16 10.51
C VAL A 128 -4.41 4.64 11.86
N SER A 129 -3.61 3.57 11.82
CA SER A 129 -2.97 3.01 13.00
C SER A 129 -1.63 3.71 13.25
N ARG A 130 -1.47 4.23 14.46
CA ARG A 130 -0.26 4.91 14.94
C ARG A 130 0.20 4.27 16.26
N PRO A 131 1.44 4.49 16.71
CA PRO A 131 1.88 4.02 18.03
C PRO A 131 0.98 4.51 19.17
N ALA A 132 0.41 5.71 19.03
CA ALA A 132 -0.49 6.29 20.02
C ALA A 132 -1.92 5.74 19.95
N GLY A 133 -2.35 5.01 18.91
CA GLY A 133 -3.72 4.54 18.83
C GLY A 133 -4.27 4.44 17.41
N LEU A 134 -5.58 4.23 17.32
CA LEU A 134 -6.33 4.23 16.08
C LEU A 134 -7.01 5.59 15.88
N TYR A 135 -6.85 6.14 14.68
CA TYR A 135 -7.38 7.44 14.29
C TYR A 135 -8.34 7.28 13.12
N ALA A 136 -9.43 8.04 13.13
CA ALA A 136 -10.31 8.23 11.98
C ALA A 136 -10.02 9.59 11.37
N CYS A 137 -9.72 9.61 10.07
CA CYS A 137 -9.42 10.83 9.33
C CYS A 137 -10.45 11.00 8.21
N ARG A 138 -10.98 12.21 8.02
CA ARG A 138 -11.82 12.50 6.86
C ARG A 138 -10.99 12.47 5.58
N VAL A 139 -11.57 11.95 4.50
CA VAL A 139 -10.95 11.92 3.17
C VAL A 139 -10.74 13.32 2.58
N ASP A 140 -11.56 14.30 2.97
CA ASP A 140 -11.36 15.70 2.60
C ASP A 140 -10.22 16.40 3.39
N GLY A 141 -9.61 15.69 4.34
CA GLY A 141 -8.53 16.19 5.19
C GLY A 141 -8.95 17.13 6.33
N SER A 142 -10.23 17.48 6.45
CA SER A 142 -10.74 18.50 7.39
C SER A 142 -10.69 18.09 8.86
N THR A 143 -10.81 16.79 9.15
CA THR A 143 -11.03 16.29 10.50
C THR A 143 -10.19 15.04 10.77
N GLU A 144 -9.64 14.97 11.97
CA GLU A 144 -8.97 13.79 12.51
C GLU A 144 -9.40 13.59 13.98
N LEU A 145 -9.77 12.36 14.33
CA LEU A 145 -10.18 11.99 15.68
C LEU A 145 -9.50 10.69 16.11
N ARG A 146 -8.97 10.65 17.34
CA ARG A 146 -8.54 9.39 17.95
C ARG A 146 -9.77 8.62 18.42
N ILE A 147 -9.98 7.44 17.86
CA ILE A 147 -11.15 6.59 18.13
C ILE A 147 -10.83 5.38 19.03
N GLY A 148 -9.54 5.13 19.30
CA GLY A 148 -9.12 4.08 20.22
C GLY A 148 -7.67 4.24 20.70
N THR A 149 -7.38 3.73 21.89
CA THR A 149 -6.03 3.67 22.45
C THR A 149 -5.21 2.49 21.91
N LEU A 150 -5.88 1.47 21.37
CA LEU A 150 -5.26 0.31 20.76
C LEU A 150 -5.00 0.59 19.27
N GLY A 151 -3.80 1.04 18.92
CA GLY A 151 -3.22 0.77 17.61
C GLY A 151 -2.45 -0.52 17.79
N VAL A 152 -2.95 -1.65 17.29
CA VAL A 152 -2.43 -2.97 17.72
C VAL A 152 -0.96 -3.10 17.35
N SER A 153 -0.06 -2.92 18.33
CA SER A 153 1.27 -3.51 18.29
C SER A 153 1.10 -5.00 18.53
N VAL A 154 1.09 -5.80 17.47
CA VAL A 154 1.37 -7.24 17.63
C VAL A 154 2.88 -7.34 17.86
N ALA A 155 3.29 -7.20 19.12
CA ALA A 155 4.57 -7.73 19.54
C ALA A 155 4.49 -9.25 19.35
N THR A 156 5.30 -9.78 18.45
CA THR A 156 5.46 -11.23 18.26
C THR A 156 5.86 -11.83 19.60
N ALA A 157 5.05 -12.78 20.08
CA ALA A 157 5.40 -13.54 21.27
C ALA A 157 6.48 -14.58 20.94
N ARG A 158 7.59 -14.44 21.65
CA ARG A 158 8.73 -15.36 21.88
C ARG A 158 9.80 -15.49 20.80
#